data_AF-A0A382VAL5-F1
#
_entry.id   AF-A0A382VAL5-F1
#
_cell.length_a   1.000
_cell.length_b   1.000
_cell.length_c   1.000
_cell.angle_alpha   90.00
_cell.angle_beta   90.00
_cell.angle_gamma   90.00
#
_symmetry.space_group_name_H-M   'P 1'
#
loop_
_entity.id
_entity.type
_entity.pdbx_description
1 polymer ?
#
loop_
_entity_poly.entity_id
_entity_poly.type
_entity_poly.pdbx_seq_one_letter_code
_entity_poly.pdbx_strand_id
1 'polypeptide(L)' 'MGYDENNVFAKILLGEMPAHKVYEDDKTLAFMDIMPVAKGHTLVIPKTKASN' A
#
# COMPACT_ATOMS: atom_id res chain seq x y z
N MET A 1 -1.85 2.27 19.85
CA MET A 1 -0.48 2.11 19.32
C MET A 1 -0.25 3.22 18.30
N GLY A 2 0.95 3.77 18.18
CA GLY A 2 1.25 4.82 17.20
C GLY A 2 1.47 4.25 15.80
N TYR A 3 1.41 5.11 14.79
CA TYR A 3 1.78 4.74 13.41
C TYR A 3 3.28 4.42 13.32
N ASP A 4 3.62 3.27 12.74
CA ASP A 4 5.01 2.89 12.46
C ASP A 4 5.41 3.37 11.06
N GLU A 5 6.33 4.33 10.99
CA GLU A 5 6.87 4.87 9.73
C GLU A 5 7.64 3.82 8.90
N ASN A 6 8.08 2.72 9.52
CA ASN A 6 8.88 1.69 8.86
C ASN A 6 8.06 0.48 8.39
N ASN A 7 6.74 0.52 8.53
CA ASN A 7 5.89 -0.58 8.09
C ASN A 7 5.97 -0.77 6.55
N VAL A 8 5.64 -1.97 6.08
CA VAL A 8 5.78 -2.34 4.67
C VAL A 8 5.00 -1.43 3.71
N PHE A 9 3.81 -0.96 4.10
CA PHE A 9 3.01 -0.06 3.28
C PHE A 9 3.60 1.35 3.24
N ALA A 10 4.20 1.83 4.33
CA ALA A 10 4.92 3.09 4.34
C ALA A 10 6.12 3.05 3.36
N LYS A 11 6.88 1.95 3.36
CA LYS A 11 7.99 1.76 2.42
C LYS A 11 7.55 1.67 0.96
N ILE A 12 6.41 1.06 0.69
CA ILE A 12 5.78 1.07 -0.65
C ILE A 12 5.40 2.49 -1.06
N LEU A 13 4.80 3.27 -0.15
CA LEU A 13 4.44 4.68 -0.40
C LEU A 13 5.67 5.57 -0.65
N LEU A 14 6.78 5.31 0.04
CA LEU A 14 8.05 6.02 -0.15
C LEU A 14 8.83 5.57 -1.39
N GLY A 15 8.40 4.51 -2.07
CA GLY A 15 9.09 3.94 -3.23
C GLY A 15 10.35 3.15 -2.87
N GLU A 16 10.56 2.83 -1.60
CA GLU A 16 11.68 2.00 -1.12
C GLU A 16 11.46 0.51 -1.41
N MET A 17 10.20 0.11 -1.61
CA MET A 17 9.81 -1.26 -2.00
C MET A 17 9.00 -1.23 -3.30
N PRO A 18 9.22 -2.21 -4.20
CA PRO A 18 8.44 -2.30 -5.44
C PRO A 18 7.00 -2.73 -5.14
N ALA A 19 6.06 -2.21 -5.93
CA ALA A 19 4.68 -2.65 -5.95
C ALA A 19 4.13 -2.56 -7.37
N HIS A 20 3.29 -3.53 -7.77
CA HIS A 20 2.60 -3.48 -9.05
C HIS A 20 1.39 -2.55 -8.92
N LYS A 21 1.59 -1.26 -9.21
CA LYS A 21 0.56 -0.23 -9.11
C LYS A 21 -0.51 -0.44 -10.19
N VAL A 22 -1.76 -0.47 -9.77
CA VAL A 22 -2.93 -0.57 -10.64
C VAL A 22 -3.58 0.80 -10.82
N TYR A 23 -3.59 1.60 -9.76
CA TYR A 23 -4.13 2.96 -9.75
C TYR A 23 -3.44 3.80 -8.68
N GLU A 24 -3.28 5.09 -8.92
CA GLU A 24 -2.72 6.03 -7.96
C GLU A 24 -3.30 7.43 -8.19
N ASP A 25 -3.70 8.09 -7.11
CA ASP A 25 -4.09 9.50 -7.08
C ASP A 25 -3.43 10.23 -5.90
N ASP A 26 -3.84 11.47 -5.62
CA ASP A 26 -3.27 12.29 -4.56
C ASP A 26 -3.46 11.72 -3.15
N LYS A 27 -4.48 10.87 -2.93
CA LYS A 27 -4.87 10.38 -1.61
C LYS A 27 -4.74 8.88 -1.46
N THR A 28 -4.66 8.15 -2.56
CA THR A 28 -4.85 6.70 -2.58
C THR A 28 -3.86 6.02 -3.51
N LEU A 29 -3.42 4.84 -3.10
CA LEU A 29 -2.64 3.92 -3.91
C LEU A 29 -3.33 2.55 -3.92
N ALA A 30 -3.54 2.00 -5.12
CA ALA A 30 -4.02 0.64 -5.32
C ALA A 30 -2.96 -0.20 -6.04
N PHE A 31 -2.63 -1.37 -5.51
CA PHE A 31 -1.59 -2.24 -6.03
C PHE A 31 -1.91 -3.71 -5.80
N MET A 32 -1.30 -4.59 -6.60
CA MET A 32 -1.54 -6.03 -6.51
C MET A 32 -0.94 -6.62 -5.25
N ASP A 33 -1.70 -7.50 -4.59
CA ASP A 33 -1.17 -8.30 -3.49
C ASP A 33 -0.14 -9.31 -4.01
N ILE A 34 0.98 -9.46 -3.29
CA ILE A 34 2.03 -10.43 -3.60
C ILE A 34 1.63 -11.86 -3.20
N MET A 35 0.70 -12.01 -2.25
CA MET A 35 0.12 -13.29 -1.81
C MET A 35 -1.39 -13.28 -2.07
N PRO A 36 -1.81 -13.28 -3.35
CA PRO A 36 -3.21 -13.11 -3.70
C PRO A 36 -4.05 -14.32 -3.31
N VAL A 37 -5.19 -14.09 -2.66
CA VAL A 37 -6.20 -15.14 -2.38
C VAL A 37 -6.93 -15.55 -3.66
N ALA A 38 -7.06 -14.63 -4.62
CA ALA A 38 -7.66 -14.85 -5.93
C ALA A 38 -6.99 -13.97 -7.00
N LYS A 39 -7.16 -14.34 -8.28
CA LYS A 39 -6.64 -13.57 -9.41
C LYS A 39 -7.22 -12.14 -9.38
N GLY A 40 -6.33 -11.15 -9.41
CA GLY A 40 -6.73 -9.73 -9.37
C GLY A 40 -6.86 -9.14 -7.96
N HIS A 41 -6.51 -9.89 -6.91
CA HIS A 41 -6.53 -9.36 -5.53
C HIS A 41 -5.67 -8.09 -5.44
N THR A 42 -6.33 -6.98 -5.14
CA THR A 42 -5.75 -5.64 -5.13
C THR A 42 -5.96 -5.05 -3.73
N LEU A 43 -4.89 -4.51 -3.16
CA LEU A 43 -4.92 -3.77 -1.91
C LEU A 43 -5.05 -2.28 -2.22
N VAL A 44 -5.84 -1.57 -1.41
CA VAL A 44 -6.03 -0.12 -1.51
C VAL A 44 -5.64 0.49 -0.17
N ILE A 45 -4.70 1.44 -0.19
CA ILE A 45 -4.22 2.12 1.02
C ILE A 45 -4.32 3.64 0.87
N PRO A 46 -4.55 4.38 1.97
CA PRO A 46 -4.42 5.83 1.97
C PRO A 46 -2.94 6.24 1.95
N LYS A 47 -2.64 7.39 1.35
CA LYS A 47 -1.32 8.03 1.45
C LYS A 47 -1.10 8.73 2.79
N THR A 48 -2.17 8.91 3.58
CA THR A 48 -2.11 9.47 4.93
C THR A 48 -1.81 8.39 5.97
N LYS A 49 -1.08 8.76 7.02
CA LYS A 49 -0.77 7.88 8.15
C LYS A 49 -2.04 7.54 8.92
N ALA A 50 -2.38 6.26 8.99
CA ALA A 50 -3.53 5.76 9.72
C ALA A 50 -3.19 4.40 10.35
N SER A 51 -3.71 4.16 11.54
CA SER A 51 -3.64 2.90 12.27
C SER A 51 -4.99 2.63 12.91
N ASN A 52 -5.47 1.38 12.85
CA ASN A 52 -6.70 0.95 13.53
C ASN A 52 -6.48 0.66 15.01
#